data_AF-A0A2S6R383-F1
#
_entry.id   AF-A0A2S6R383-F1
#
_cell.length_a   1.000
_cell.length_b   1.000
_cell.length_c   1.000
_cell.angle_alpha   90.00
_cell.angle_beta   90.00
_cell.angle_gamma   90.00
#
_symmetry.space_group_name_H-M   'P 1'
#
loop_
_entity.id
_entity.type
_entity.pdbx_description
1 polymer ?
#
loop_
_entity_poly.entity_id
_entity_poly.type
_entity_poly.pdbx_seq_one_letter_code
_entity_poly.pdbx_strand_id
1 'polypeptide(L)' 'EGKLTYREHFLDGLHEAPGAIACLYAGENNGKLLIRLG' A
#
# COMPACT_ATOMS: atom_id res chain seq x y z
N GLU A 1 -4.62 -14.46 -21.99
CA GLU A 1 -5.23 -14.54 -20.64
C GLU A 1 -4.09 -14.61 -19.64
N GLY A 2 -3.98 -13.64 -18.73
CA GLY A 2 -2.80 -13.56 -17.86
C GLY A 2 -2.88 -12.35 -16.93
N LYS A 3 -3.76 -12.42 -15.93
CA LYS A 3 -3.77 -11.43 -14.86
C LYS A 3 -3.00 -12.01 -13.68
N LEU A 4 -1.93 -11.33 -13.28
CA LEU A 4 -1.23 -11.64 -12.05
C LEU A 4 -2.16 -11.30 -10.88
N THR A 5 -2.47 -12.29 -10.04
CA THR A 5 -3.12 -12.04 -8.77
C THR A 5 -2.11 -11.40 -7.83
N TYR A 6 -2.45 -10.24 -7.29
CA TYR A 6 -1.66 -9.57 -6.28
C TYR A 6 -2.54 -9.17 -5.10
N ARG A 7 -1.93 -9.13 -3.92
CA ARG A 7 -2.58 -8.64 -2.70
C ARG A 7 -2.39 -7.14 -2.59
N GLU A 8 -3.42 -6.44 -2.14
CA GLU A 8 -3.41 -5.01 -1.91
C GLU A 8 -3.51 -4.73 -0.41
N HIS A 9 -2.78 -3.72 0.05
CA HIS A 9 -2.87 -3.14 1.39
C HIS A 9 -3.25 -1.67 1.22
N PHE A 10 -4.48 -1.33 1.57
CA PHE A 10 -4.98 0.04 1.44
C PHE A 10 -4.80 0.83 2.73
N LEU A 11 -4.32 2.06 2.57
CA LEU A 11 -4.38 3.14 3.55
C LEU A 11 -5.34 4.20 3.02
N ASP A 12 -6.08 4.87 3.89
CA ASP A 12 -7.11 5.83 3.48
C ASP A 12 -6.69 7.27 3.80
N GLY A 13 -6.50 8.08 2.75
CA GLY A 13 -6.19 9.50 2.84
C GLY A 13 -4.71 9.87 2.76
N LEU A 14 -4.43 11.08 2.28
CA LEU A 14 -3.05 11.56 2.06
C LEU A 14 -2.20 11.69 3.33
N HIS A 15 -2.84 11.80 4.50
CA HIS A 15 -2.15 11.91 5.78
C HIS A 15 -1.34 10.64 6.12
N GLU A 16 -1.63 9.52 5.45
CA GLU A 16 -0.89 8.26 5.55
C GLU A 16 0.43 8.27 4.77
N ALA A 17 0.60 9.17 3.80
CA ALA A 17 1.77 9.22 2.92
C ALA A 17 3.12 9.38 3.65
N PRO A 18 3.26 10.23 4.69
CA PRO A 18 4.51 10.36 5.44
C PRO A 18 4.98 9.03 6.07
N GLY A 19 4.06 8.17 6.52
CA GLY A 19 4.38 6.88 7.15
C GLY A 19 4.51 5.72 6.17
N ALA A 20 3.88 5.80 5.00
CA ALA A 20 3.83 4.71 4.03
C ALA A 20 5.20 4.24 3.54
N ILE A 21 6.16 5.15 3.36
CA ILE A 21 7.52 4.80 2.92
C ILE A 21 8.28 4.02 4.01
N ALA A 22 8.14 4.43 5.28
CA ALA A 22 8.73 3.70 6.40
C ALA A 22 8.14 2.29 6.51
N CYS A 23 6.82 2.14 6.37
CA CYS A 23 6.13 0.85 6.35
C CYS A 23 6.69 -0.09 5.27
N LEU A 24 6.96 0.42 4.06
CA LEU A 24 7.59 -0.35 2.98
C LEU A 24 9.00 -0.83 3.35
N TYR A 25 9.83 0.06 3.91
CA TYR A 25 11.21 -0.30 4.27
C TYR A 25 11.29 -1.22 5.49
N ALA A 26 10.32 -1.14 6.40
CA ALA A 26 10.18 -2.07 7.51
C ALA A 26 9.62 -3.44 7.09
N GLY A 27 9.07 -3.56 5.87
CA GLY A 27 8.42 -4.78 5.39
C GLY A 27 7.08 -5.07 6.04
N GLU A 28 6.43 -4.05 6.60
CA GLU A 28 5.16 -4.17 7.33
C GLU A 28 3.94 -4.24 6.39
N ASN A 29 4.12 -3.89 5.12
CA ASN A 29 3.06 -3.91 4.13
C ASN A 29 2.64 -5.34 3.74
N ASN A 30 1.34 -5.60 3.71
CA ASN A 30 0.80 -6.90 3.30
C ASN A 30 0.46 -6.93 1.80
N GLY A 31 1.48 -6.85 0.94
CA GLY A 31 1.32 -6.76 -0.52
C GLY A 31 1.50 -5.34 -1.04
N LYS A 32 0.85 -4.99 -2.14
CA LYS A 32 0.98 -3.67 -2.77
C LYS A 32 0.34 -2.60 -1.88
N LEU A 33 1.16 -1.75 -1.28
CA LEU A 33 0.69 -0.62 -0.46
C LEU A 33 0.10 0.46 -1.37
N LEU A 34 -1.14 0.87 -1.10
CA LEU A 34 -1.90 1.84 -1.90
C LEU A 34 -2.54 2.86 -0.96
N ILE A 35 -2.43 4.16 -1.29
CA ILE A 35 -3.15 5.22 -0.57
C ILE A 35 -4.38 5.60 -1.40
N ARG A 36 -5.56 5.45 -0.81
CA ARG A 36 -6.82 5.88 -1.41
C ARG A 36 -7.01 7.38 -1.18
N LEU A 37 -7.19 8.11 -2.27
CA LEU A 37 -7.64 9.48 -2.25
C LEU A 37 -9.16 9.41 -2.33
N GLY A 38 -9.86 9.87 -1.28
CA GLY A 38 -11.33 9.92 -1.26
C GLY A 38 -11.89 10.80 -2.37
#